data_AF-A0A2V2GDX2-F1
#
_entry.id   AF-A0A2V2GDX2-F1
#
_cell.length_a   1.000
_cell.length_b   1.000
_cell.length_c   1.000
_cell.angle_alpha   90.00
_cell.angle_beta   90.00
_cell.angle_gamma   90.00
#
_symmetry.space_group_name_H-M   'P 1'
#
loop_
_entity.id
_entity.type
_entity.pdbx_description
1 polymer ?
#
loop_
_entity_poly.entity_id
_entity_poly.type
_entity_poly.pdbx_seq_one_letter_code
_entity_poly.pdbx_strand_id
1 'polypeptide(L)'
;MAENVLKFDASAKAYKKLADKRLDEDDLEGALSLLLEAKGKTKYLLSIYYDIADIYYEMGLYDYSLKYWFRCLDRAPKYEYEDIYNGIGACYYSLNNLTAATYYFNQQFLVSKDGTLYMDDDILDSIAELGDARGDFKVVYPPQAVDYGDTMRKGKSLMIRGENAAARELFASVPDGAEEYETAQMEIAVAEFLEGDVEGAIARSQAIYERNEHNVFAICNLSSMYKYKGSDMLSGLYFTKLKEEDAETEDDMYKIATSCMEHKKYERAAQCFKSMLVQKPYDMQLLFLYGISLYNAGDFAAAKETFGRILRITEVNPAALSYYRRADSALENGVKNFKPLPNFYRPFDDDEEENTRELSRLLKNRNEKTLAKAMKTQKFWDLVDWSFSASDREVRRCSCYLLALGDSRRAEEYLLDKLLDPTLSDDMKGYISELLALRDFDKTVGVVLSNVYKKVSFYALNAEWDGHGDVYAGAYAVCVAKCVVTGDYDMRKVYDAALSLYFATDGEKSVKEASEKTVAALIFMRSGVEKVMSVEECAELFNCSEKELKRLMLETEKV
;
A
#
# COMPACT_ATOMS: atom_id res chain seq x y z
N MET A 1 -33.21 20.16 43.67
CA MET A 1 -32.83 20.38 42.27
C MET A 1 -32.09 19.13 41.81
N ALA A 2 -32.75 18.28 41.03
CA ALA A 2 -32.10 17.13 40.42
C ALA A 2 -31.41 17.64 39.15
N GLU A 3 -30.08 17.55 39.10
CA GLU A 3 -29.30 17.88 37.91
C GLU A 3 -29.73 16.96 36.76
N ASN A 4 -30.21 17.55 35.67
CA ASN A 4 -30.43 16.87 34.41
C ASN A 4 -29.08 16.47 33.82
N VAL A 5 -28.53 15.35 34.26
CA VAL A 5 -27.37 14.72 33.61
C VAL A 5 -27.85 14.16 32.27
N LEU A 6 -27.57 14.89 31.19
CA LEU A 6 -27.76 14.39 29.82
C LEU A 6 -26.91 13.13 29.66
N LYS A 7 -27.55 11.96 29.56
CA LYS A 7 -26.86 10.73 29.18
C LYS A 7 -26.36 10.88 27.75
N PHE A 8 -25.04 10.92 27.57
CA PHE A 8 -24.42 10.88 26.27
C PHE A 8 -24.68 9.52 25.62
N ASP A 9 -25.38 9.51 24.48
CA ASP A 9 -25.57 8.30 23.68
C ASP A 9 -24.26 7.99 22.95
N ALA A 10 -23.56 6.95 23.40
CA ALA A 10 -22.30 6.50 22.82
C ALA A 10 -22.50 5.41 21.74
N SER A 11 -23.70 5.27 21.17
CA SER A 11 -23.98 4.30 20.11
C SER A 11 -23.34 4.66 18.78
N ALA A 12 -23.03 3.67 17.94
CA ALA A 12 -22.53 3.91 16.58
C ALA A 12 -23.43 4.85 15.76
N LYS A 13 -24.76 4.78 15.98
CA LYS A 13 -25.74 5.66 15.32
C LYS A 13 -25.61 7.12 15.77
N ALA A 14 -25.33 7.36 17.06
CA ALA A 14 -25.12 8.70 17.57
C ALA A 14 -23.82 9.32 17.01
N TYR A 15 -22.73 8.54 16.97
CA TYR A 15 -21.49 8.98 16.32
C TYR A 15 -21.68 9.26 14.83
N LYS A 16 -22.42 8.39 14.11
CA LYS A 16 -22.75 8.61 12.70
C LYS A 16 -23.45 9.96 12.50
N LYS A 17 -24.50 10.24 13.28
CA LYS A 17 -25.23 11.51 13.19
C LYS A 17 -24.34 12.73 13.48
N LEU A 18 -23.37 12.59 14.37
CA LEU A 18 -22.40 13.66 14.62
C LEU A 18 -21.43 13.82 13.45
N ALA A 19 -21.03 12.72 12.81
CA ALA A 19 -20.20 12.76 11.61
C ALA A 19 -20.93 13.41 10.44
N ASP A 20 -22.21 13.08 10.20
CA ASP A 20 -23.04 13.71 9.18
C ASP A 20 -23.06 15.24 9.35
N LYS A 21 -23.19 15.71 10.60
CA LYS A 21 -23.12 17.15 10.90
C LYS A 21 -21.75 17.77 10.59
N ARG A 22 -20.65 17.02 10.79
CA ARG A 22 -19.31 17.51 10.44
C ARG A 22 -19.11 17.56 8.93
N LEU A 23 -19.70 16.64 8.18
CA LEU A 23 -19.73 16.69 6.72
C LEU A 23 -20.52 17.91 6.21
N ASP A 24 -21.65 18.24 6.84
CA ASP A 24 -22.39 19.48 6.53
C ASP A 24 -21.56 20.76 6.77
N GLU A 25 -20.53 20.68 7.62
CA GLU A 25 -19.59 21.75 7.96
C GLU A 25 -18.28 21.68 7.13
N ASP A 26 -18.18 20.77 6.15
CA ASP A 26 -16.98 20.47 5.35
C ASP A 26 -15.75 20.01 6.18
N ASP A 27 -16.01 19.49 7.39
CA ASP A 27 -14.98 18.96 8.29
C ASP A 27 -14.81 17.44 8.08
N LEU A 28 -14.14 17.09 6.98
CA LEU A 28 -13.86 15.70 6.61
C LEU A 28 -13.07 14.94 7.68
N GLU A 29 -12.08 15.57 8.32
CA GLU A 29 -11.26 14.93 9.37
C GLU A 29 -12.06 14.63 10.63
N GLY A 30 -12.90 15.58 11.05
CA GLY A 30 -13.79 15.41 12.20
C GLY A 30 -14.83 14.33 11.94
N ALA A 31 -15.43 14.32 10.75
CA ALA A 31 -16.35 13.28 10.32
C ALA A 31 -15.69 11.90 10.30
N LEU A 32 -14.52 11.78 9.65
CA LEU A 32 -13.75 10.54 9.59
C LEU A 32 -13.44 10.01 11.00
N SER A 33 -12.92 10.87 11.88
CA SER A 33 -12.58 10.49 13.26
C SER A 33 -13.79 9.91 14.01
N LEU A 34 -14.97 10.52 13.84
CA LEU A 34 -16.21 10.04 14.47
C LEU A 34 -16.68 8.71 13.88
N LEU A 35 -16.57 8.52 12.55
CA LEU A 35 -16.96 7.29 11.88
C LEU A 35 -16.03 6.12 12.18
N LEU A 36 -14.72 6.36 12.28
CA LEU A 36 -13.73 5.37 12.69
C LEU A 36 -14.01 4.86 14.11
N GLU A 37 -14.35 5.77 15.02
CA GLU A 37 -14.78 5.41 16.38
C GLU A 37 -16.14 4.67 16.37
N ALA A 38 -17.08 5.08 15.50
CA ALA A 38 -18.37 4.42 15.33
C ALA A 38 -18.23 2.97 14.83
N LYS A 39 -17.31 2.73 13.88
CA LYS A 39 -16.97 1.39 13.34
C LYS A 39 -16.54 0.45 14.46
N GLY A 40 -15.76 0.92 15.44
CA GLY A 40 -15.34 0.11 16.59
C GLY A 40 -16.49 -0.34 17.51
N LYS A 41 -17.68 0.28 17.40
CA LYS A 41 -18.84 0.04 18.27
C LYS A 41 -19.93 -0.80 17.63
N THR A 42 -19.81 -1.15 16.35
CA THR A 42 -20.78 -2.00 15.65
C THR A 42 -20.09 -2.95 14.70
N LYS A 43 -20.61 -4.18 14.62
CA LYS A 43 -20.20 -5.13 13.56
C LYS A 43 -21.00 -4.96 12.29
N TYR A 44 -22.12 -4.25 12.36
CA TYR A 44 -23.09 -4.12 11.28
C TYR A 44 -23.58 -2.69 11.20
N LEU A 45 -22.94 -1.90 10.33
CA LEU A 45 -23.53 -0.70 9.75
C LEU A 45 -22.82 -0.40 8.43
N LEU A 46 -23.31 -1.00 7.34
CA LEU A 46 -22.72 -0.88 6.01
C LEU A 46 -22.51 0.58 5.60
N SER A 47 -23.46 1.45 5.92
CA SER A 47 -23.36 2.88 5.63
C SER A 47 -22.16 3.57 6.28
N ILE A 48 -21.68 3.13 7.46
CA ILE A 48 -20.46 3.72 8.06
C ILE A 48 -19.25 3.46 7.15
N TYR A 49 -19.15 2.25 6.60
CA TYR A 49 -18.03 1.90 5.75
C TYR A 49 -18.09 2.65 4.42
N TYR A 50 -19.29 2.86 3.86
CA TYR A 50 -19.52 3.75 2.71
C TYR A 50 -19.01 5.16 3.00
N ASP A 51 -19.52 5.80 4.06
CA ASP A 51 -19.16 7.19 4.37
C ASP A 51 -17.65 7.33 4.62
N ILE A 52 -17.00 6.34 5.24
CA ILE A 52 -15.54 6.34 5.40
C ILE A 52 -14.82 6.21 4.05
N ALA A 53 -15.29 5.32 3.17
CA ALA A 53 -14.71 5.15 1.84
C ALA A 53 -14.82 6.42 1.00
N ASP A 54 -15.98 7.07 1.02
CA ASP A 54 -16.25 8.34 0.34
C ASP A 54 -15.35 9.45 0.90
N ILE A 55 -15.28 9.61 2.23
CA ILE A 55 -14.39 10.63 2.82
C ILE A 55 -12.94 10.41 2.42
N TYR A 56 -12.45 9.16 2.41
CA TYR A 56 -11.09 8.90 1.93
C TYR A 56 -10.91 9.21 0.44
N TYR A 57 -11.94 9.00 -0.39
CA TYR A 57 -11.92 9.37 -1.80
C TYR A 57 -11.83 10.90 -1.96
N GLU A 58 -12.66 11.66 -1.25
CA GLU A 58 -12.65 13.13 -1.24
C GLU A 58 -11.32 13.70 -0.71
N MET A 59 -10.70 13.02 0.26
CA MET A 59 -9.35 13.37 0.73
C MET A 59 -8.24 13.05 -0.28
N GLY A 60 -8.53 12.37 -1.41
CA GLY A 60 -7.53 11.90 -2.38
C GLY A 60 -6.73 10.68 -1.91
N LEU A 61 -7.17 10.01 -0.84
CA LEU A 61 -6.51 8.86 -0.21
C LEU A 61 -7.09 7.54 -0.75
N TYR A 62 -6.96 7.33 -2.06
CA TYR A 62 -7.66 6.27 -2.80
C TYR A 62 -7.34 4.84 -2.30
N ASP A 63 -6.11 4.56 -1.87
CA ASP A 63 -5.76 3.25 -1.28
C ASP A 63 -6.52 2.96 0.01
N TYR A 64 -6.74 3.99 0.85
CA TYR A 64 -7.55 3.86 2.06
C TYR A 64 -9.03 3.71 1.69
N SER A 65 -9.50 4.48 0.71
CA SER A 65 -10.87 4.34 0.19
C SER A 65 -11.15 2.91 -0.30
N LEU A 66 -10.28 2.35 -1.14
CA LEU A 66 -10.39 0.97 -1.64
C LEU A 66 -10.48 -0.08 -0.52
N LYS A 67 -9.67 0.06 0.54
CA LYS A 67 -9.74 -0.85 1.70
C LYS A 67 -11.15 -0.87 2.30
N TYR A 68 -11.78 0.30 2.40
CA TYR A 68 -13.13 0.42 2.92
C TYR A 68 -14.20 -0.04 1.92
N TRP A 69 -14.03 0.22 0.64
CA TRP A 69 -14.91 -0.31 -0.40
C TRP A 69 -14.93 -1.84 -0.43
N PHE A 70 -13.78 -2.50 -0.32
CA PHE A 70 -13.74 -3.97 -0.26
C PHE A 70 -14.36 -4.51 1.04
N ARG A 71 -14.21 -3.79 2.15
CA ARG A 71 -14.93 -4.11 3.40
C ARG A 71 -16.44 -3.95 3.24
N CYS A 72 -16.91 -2.94 2.49
CA CYS A 72 -18.32 -2.79 2.11
C CYS A 72 -18.78 -3.98 1.28
N LEU A 73 -18.09 -4.27 0.17
CA LEU A 73 -18.46 -5.33 -0.78
C LEU A 73 -18.60 -6.69 -0.11
N ASP A 74 -17.71 -6.99 0.83
CA ASP A 74 -17.72 -8.25 1.58
C ASP A 74 -18.96 -8.45 2.45
N ARG A 75 -19.53 -7.35 2.93
CA ARG A 75 -20.69 -7.30 3.86
C ARG A 75 -21.99 -6.96 3.16
N ALA A 76 -21.93 -6.38 1.97
CA ALA A 76 -23.07 -5.82 1.29
C ALA A 76 -23.98 -6.91 0.69
N PRO A 77 -25.30 -6.72 0.74
CA PRO A 77 -26.21 -7.50 -0.09
C PRO A 77 -26.07 -7.12 -1.57
N LYS A 78 -26.38 -8.04 -2.48
CA LYS A 78 -26.14 -7.86 -3.93
C LYS A 78 -26.76 -6.60 -4.56
N TYR A 79 -27.85 -6.08 -4.00
CA TYR A 79 -28.52 -4.89 -4.54
C TYR A 79 -27.76 -3.58 -4.24
N GLU A 80 -26.75 -3.61 -3.39
CA GLU A 80 -25.83 -2.49 -3.08
C GLU A 80 -24.55 -2.55 -3.93
N TYR A 81 -24.37 -3.59 -4.74
CA TYR A 81 -23.10 -3.80 -5.48
C TYR A 81 -22.85 -2.72 -6.53
N GLU A 82 -23.91 -2.14 -7.09
CA GLU A 82 -23.82 -1.09 -8.10
C GLU A 82 -22.99 0.11 -7.61
N ASP A 83 -23.36 0.68 -6.46
CA ASP A 83 -22.66 1.84 -5.88
C ASP A 83 -21.24 1.48 -5.41
N ILE A 84 -21.05 0.28 -4.85
CA ILE A 84 -19.73 -0.17 -4.38
C ILE A 84 -18.77 -0.37 -5.56
N TYR A 85 -19.24 -0.98 -6.66
CA TYR A 85 -18.41 -1.16 -7.85
C TYR A 85 -18.05 0.17 -8.51
N ASN A 86 -18.97 1.14 -8.52
CA ASN A 86 -18.67 2.50 -8.95
C ASN A 86 -17.53 3.11 -8.11
N GLY A 87 -17.66 3.09 -6.78
CA GLY A 87 -16.64 3.64 -5.88
C GLY A 87 -15.26 2.98 -6.04
N ILE A 88 -15.22 1.65 -6.21
CA ILE A 88 -13.97 0.92 -6.49
C ILE A 88 -13.39 1.32 -7.86
N GLY A 89 -14.24 1.40 -8.89
CA GLY A 89 -13.84 1.81 -10.24
C GLY A 89 -13.23 3.20 -10.26
N ALA A 90 -13.88 4.15 -9.61
CA ALA A 90 -13.41 5.53 -9.46
C ALA A 90 -12.07 5.60 -8.73
N CYS A 91 -11.88 4.85 -7.64
CA CYS A 91 -10.60 4.81 -6.94
C CYS A 91 -9.45 4.28 -7.82
N TYR A 92 -9.68 3.18 -8.54
CA TYR A 92 -8.65 2.63 -9.42
C TYR A 92 -8.34 3.55 -10.60
N TYR A 93 -9.34 4.27 -11.11
CA TYR A 93 -9.12 5.31 -12.11
C TYR A 93 -8.20 6.41 -11.57
N SER A 94 -8.48 6.95 -10.38
CA SER A 94 -7.65 7.98 -9.75
C SER A 94 -6.22 7.49 -9.41
N LEU A 95 -6.05 6.19 -9.19
CA LEU A 95 -4.74 5.54 -9.05
C LEU A 95 -4.07 5.20 -10.40
N ASN A 96 -4.67 5.60 -11.53
CA ASN A 96 -4.23 5.31 -12.89
C ASN A 96 -4.11 3.80 -13.21
N ASN A 97 -4.87 2.96 -12.50
CA ASN A 97 -4.99 1.53 -12.76
C ASN A 97 -6.22 1.26 -13.62
N LEU A 98 -6.10 1.61 -14.90
CA LEU A 98 -7.20 1.62 -15.86
C LEU A 98 -7.78 0.22 -16.11
N THR A 99 -6.97 -0.83 -16.01
CA THR A 99 -7.42 -2.22 -16.12
C THR A 99 -8.39 -2.60 -15.00
N ALA A 100 -8.04 -2.31 -13.75
CA ALA A 100 -8.91 -2.60 -12.61
C ALA A 100 -10.15 -1.69 -12.62
N ALA A 101 -9.98 -0.41 -12.96
CA ALA A 101 -11.10 0.53 -13.11
C ALA A 101 -12.14 0.01 -14.11
N THR A 102 -11.70 -0.34 -15.32
CA THR A 102 -12.55 -0.90 -16.39
C THR A 102 -13.24 -2.19 -15.95
N TYR A 103 -12.53 -3.07 -15.23
CA TYR A 103 -13.13 -4.29 -14.69
C TYR A 103 -14.31 -3.96 -13.77
N TYR A 104 -14.15 -3.03 -12.82
CA TYR A 104 -15.21 -2.70 -11.87
C TYR A 104 -16.36 -1.90 -12.47
N PHE A 105 -16.10 -1.01 -13.43
CA PHE A 105 -17.18 -0.36 -14.19
C PHE A 105 -17.99 -1.38 -15.00
N ASN A 106 -17.36 -2.41 -15.55
CA ASN A 106 -18.08 -3.52 -16.18
C ASN A 106 -18.89 -4.32 -15.14
N GLN A 107 -18.36 -4.59 -13.95
CA GLN A 107 -19.12 -5.26 -12.89
C GLN A 107 -20.34 -4.44 -12.46
N GLN A 108 -20.20 -3.11 -12.33
CA GLN A 108 -21.30 -2.19 -12.08
C GLN A 108 -22.39 -2.29 -13.15
N PHE A 109 -22.00 -2.21 -14.43
CA PHE A 109 -22.94 -2.33 -15.55
C PHE A 109 -23.70 -3.66 -15.52
N LEU A 110 -23.04 -4.77 -15.18
CA LEU A 110 -23.67 -6.09 -15.12
C LEU A 110 -24.69 -6.25 -13.98
N VAL A 111 -24.57 -5.48 -12.90
CA VAL A 111 -25.51 -5.52 -11.76
C VAL A 111 -26.55 -4.40 -11.80
N SER A 112 -26.35 -3.37 -12.63
CA SER A 112 -27.27 -2.25 -12.78
C SER A 112 -28.65 -2.70 -13.25
N LYS A 113 -29.71 -2.15 -12.64
CA LYS A 113 -31.10 -2.57 -12.90
C LYS A 113 -31.64 -2.05 -14.24
N ASP A 114 -31.18 -0.89 -14.67
CA ASP A 114 -31.58 -0.24 -15.92
C ASP A 114 -30.46 -0.25 -16.97
N GLY A 115 -29.32 -0.86 -16.64
CA GLY A 115 -28.14 -0.90 -17.50
C GLY A 115 -27.45 0.46 -17.60
N THR A 116 -27.70 1.38 -16.67
CA THR A 116 -26.96 2.64 -16.62
C THR A 116 -25.57 2.41 -16.03
N LEU A 117 -24.59 3.05 -16.65
CA LEU A 117 -23.25 3.15 -16.10
C LEU A 117 -23.14 4.54 -15.48
N TYR A 118 -23.11 4.61 -14.15
CA TYR A 118 -22.74 5.85 -13.47
C TYR A 118 -21.22 5.93 -13.56
N MET A 119 -20.72 6.84 -14.38
CA MET A 119 -19.31 7.11 -14.56
C MET A 119 -19.21 8.54 -15.07
N ASP A 120 -18.19 9.27 -14.61
CA ASP A 120 -17.95 10.62 -15.09
C ASP A 120 -17.55 10.60 -16.58
N ASP A 121 -18.00 11.59 -17.35
CA ASP A 121 -17.74 11.66 -18.79
C ASP A 121 -16.22 11.75 -19.05
N ASP A 122 -15.47 12.45 -18.19
CA ASP A 122 -14.01 12.55 -18.26
C ASP A 122 -13.30 11.19 -18.09
N ILE A 123 -13.87 10.30 -17.26
CA ILE A 123 -13.37 8.93 -17.07
C ILE A 123 -13.65 8.10 -18.31
N LEU A 124 -14.84 8.26 -18.91
CA LEU A 124 -15.23 7.59 -20.14
C LEU A 124 -14.29 7.94 -21.29
N ASP A 125 -14.03 9.23 -21.48
CA ASP A 125 -13.17 9.74 -22.54
C ASP A 125 -11.74 9.21 -22.38
N SER A 126 -11.21 9.26 -21.15
CA SER A 126 -9.86 8.73 -20.84
C SER A 126 -9.74 7.22 -21.11
N ILE A 127 -10.76 6.42 -20.78
CA ILE A 127 -10.77 4.98 -21.06
C ILE A 127 -10.91 4.74 -22.58
N ALA A 128 -11.71 5.55 -23.28
CA ALA A 128 -11.91 5.44 -24.72
C ALA A 128 -10.63 5.76 -25.50
N GLU A 129 -9.87 6.79 -25.09
CA GLU A 129 -8.59 7.18 -25.70
C GLU A 129 -7.53 6.07 -25.65
N LEU A 130 -7.51 5.23 -24.60
CA LEU A 130 -6.63 4.05 -24.53
C LEU A 130 -6.94 3.03 -25.63
N GLY A 131 -8.21 2.89 -25.97
CA GLY A 131 -8.68 2.01 -27.05
C GLY A 131 -8.30 2.52 -28.43
N ASP A 132 -8.11 3.83 -28.57
CA ASP A 132 -7.79 4.52 -29.82
C ASP A 132 -6.30 4.86 -29.96
N ALA A 133 -5.41 4.08 -29.31
CA ALA A 133 -3.95 4.16 -29.45
C ALA A 133 -3.42 3.82 -30.86
N ARG A 134 -4.19 4.06 -31.92
CA ARG A 134 -3.68 4.32 -33.25
C ARG A 134 -3.07 5.71 -33.23
N GLY A 135 -1.75 5.76 -33.00
CA GLY A 135 -1.00 7.01 -32.87
C GLY A 135 -1.36 8.02 -33.96
N ASP A 136 -2.05 9.08 -33.56
CA ASP A 136 -2.35 10.20 -34.42
C ASP A 136 -1.04 10.85 -34.86
N PHE A 137 -0.81 10.85 -36.16
CA PHE A 137 0.31 11.54 -36.78
C PHE A 137 0.10 13.05 -36.65
N LYS A 138 0.59 13.65 -35.55
CA LYS A 138 0.58 15.10 -35.34
C LYS A 138 1.84 15.75 -35.93
N VAL A 139 1.69 16.48 -37.04
CA VAL A 139 2.74 17.36 -37.57
C VAL A 139 2.53 18.75 -36.97
N VAL A 140 3.41 19.15 -36.05
CA VAL A 140 3.42 20.49 -35.46
C VAL A 140 4.75 21.16 -35.81
N TYR A 141 4.68 22.36 -36.38
CA TYR A 141 5.83 23.18 -36.75
C TYR A 141 5.54 24.65 -36.43
N PRO A 142 6.48 25.41 -35.82
CA PRO A 142 7.85 25.03 -35.49
C PRO A 142 7.92 24.03 -34.31
N PRO A 143 8.96 23.19 -34.21
CA PRO A 143 9.09 22.20 -33.13
C PRO A 143 9.01 22.81 -31.73
N GLN A 144 9.45 24.07 -31.56
CA GLN A 144 9.39 24.80 -30.29
C GLN A 144 7.97 25.06 -29.78
N ALA A 145 6.96 25.03 -30.66
CA ALA A 145 5.57 25.25 -30.28
C ALA A 145 4.82 23.95 -29.93
N VAL A 146 5.52 22.81 -29.91
CA VAL A 146 4.98 21.53 -29.46
C VAL A 146 4.88 21.54 -27.94
N ASP A 147 3.78 21.02 -27.41
CA ASP A 147 3.63 20.67 -25.99
C ASP A 147 4.46 19.41 -25.71
N TYR A 148 5.53 19.55 -24.93
CA TYR A 148 6.40 18.44 -24.55
C TYR A 148 6.02 17.86 -23.18
N GLY A 149 4.90 18.23 -22.57
CA GLY A 149 4.46 17.75 -21.27
C GLY A 149 4.40 16.23 -21.15
N ASP A 150 3.91 15.52 -22.18
CA ASP A 150 3.92 14.05 -22.22
C ASP A 150 5.33 13.46 -22.29
N THR A 151 6.21 14.09 -23.05
CA THR A 151 7.64 13.75 -23.14
C THR A 151 8.29 13.90 -21.77
N MET A 152 8.00 15.01 -21.07
CA MET A 152 8.48 15.26 -19.72
C MET A 152 7.96 14.22 -18.72
N ARG A 153 6.67 13.87 -18.75
CA ARG A 153 6.06 12.87 -17.85
C ARG A 153 6.66 11.48 -18.06
N LYS A 154 6.84 11.05 -19.31
CA LYS A 154 7.48 9.76 -19.66
C LYS A 154 8.94 9.73 -19.21
N GLY A 155 9.67 10.83 -19.37
CA GLY A 155 11.07 10.94 -18.94
C GLY A 155 11.22 10.80 -17.42
N LYS A 156 10.38 11.50 -16.65
CA LYS A 156 10.33 11.35 -15.18
C LYS A 156 10.01 9.92 -14.75
N SER A 157 9.09 9.24 -15.44
CA SER A 157 8.78 7.83 -15.17
C SER A 157 9.96 6.89 -15.43
N LEU A 158 10.80 7.16 -16.43
CA LEU A 158 12.04 6.42 -16.67
C LEU A 158 13.07 6.66 -15.55
N MET A 159 13.22 7.90 -15.09
CA MET A 159 14.12 8.22 -13.96
C MET A 159 13.71 7.49 -12.67
N ILE A 160 12.40 7.43 -12.37
CA ILE A 160 11.87 6.69 -11.20
C ILE A 160 12.24 5.19 -11.28
N ARG A 161 12.32 4.63 -12.48
CA ARG A 161 12.75 3.24 -12.73
C ARG A 161 14.26 3.05 -12.74
N GLY A 162 15.04 4.12 -12.60
CA GLY A 162 16.50 4.12 -12.71
C GLY A 162 17.03 4.05 -14.15
N GLU A 163 16.17 4.18 -15.16
CA GLU A 163 16.52 4.16 -16.58
C GLU A 163 17.00 5.56 -17.05
N ASN A 164 18.02 6.09 -16.37
CA ASN A 164 18.48 7.49 -16.52
C ASN A 164 18.94 7.83 -17.95
N ALA A 165 19.63 6.92 -18.64
CA ALA A 165 20.09 7.14 -20.01
C ALA A 165 18.93 7.33 -21.00
N ALA A 166 17.88 6.49 -20.90
CA ALA A 166 16.69 6.61 -21.73
C ALA A 166 15.91 7.89 -21.42
N ALA A 167 15.83 8.29 -20.14
CA ALA A 167 15.24 9.57 -19.75
C ALA A 167 15.99 10.75 -20.37
N ARG A 168 17.34 10.75 -20.35
CA ARG A 168 18.17 11.80 -20.96
C ARG A 168 17.95 11.93 -22.45
N GLU A 169 17.87 10.82 -23.18
CA GLU A 169 17.56 10.84 -24.62
C GLU A 169 16.19 11.50 -24.90
N LEU A 170 15.20 11.18 -24.07
CA LEU A 170 13.85 11.72 -24.21
C LEU A 170 13.83 13.23 -23.91
N PHE A 171 14.47 13.69 -22.83
CA PHE A 171 14.58 15.11 -22.52
C PHE A 171 15.40 15.88 -23.56
N ALA A 172 16.45 15.27 -24.12
CA ALA A 172 17.28 15.89 -25.16
C ALA A 172 16.51 16.11 -26.49
N SER A 173 15.35 15.47 -26.67
CA SER A 173 14.48 15.71 -27.82
C SER A 173 13.72 17.05 -27.74
N VAL A 174 13.66 17.68 -26.57
CA VAL A 174 13.03 18.98 -26.36
C VAL A 174 13.95 20.08 -26.93
N PRO A 175 13.52 20.84 -27.96
CA PRO A 175 14.37 21.80 -28.65
C PRO A 175 14.54 23.10 -27.86
N ASP A 176 15.68 23.79 -28.04
CA ASP A 176 15.89 25.13 -27.48
C ASP A 176 14.80 26.09 -27.98
N GLY A 177 14.22 26.85 -27.03
CA GLY A 177 13.08 27.74 -27.25
C GLY A 177 11.70 27.12 -27.00
N ALA A 178 11.60 25.81 -26.74
CA ALA A 178 10.36 25.22 -26.22
C ALA A 178 10.13 25.63 -24.75
N GLU A 179 8.87 25.64 -24.31
CA GLU A 179 8.47 26.02 -22.94
C GLU A 179 9.17 25.13 -21.90
N GLU A 180 9.22 23.83 -22.13
CA GLU A 180 9.80 22.85 -21.21
C GLU A 180 11.32 22.70 -21.35
N TYR A 181 11.99 23.48 -22.22
CA TYR A 181 13.41 23.30 -22.51
C TYR A 181 14.29 23.45 -21.27
N GLU A 182 14.09 24.51 -20.47
CA GLU A 182 14.89 24.72 -19.25
C GLU A 182 14.69 23.57 -18.27
N THR A 183 13.44 23.13 -18.06
CA THR A 183 13.11 21.99 -17.21
C THR A 183 13.75 20.71 -17.74
N ALA A 184 13.67 20.43 -19.04
CA ALA A 184 14.30 19.28 -19.66
C ALA A 184 15.82 19.26 -19.45
N GLN A 185 16.50 20.40 -19.59
CA GLN A 185 17.93 20.49 -19.29
C GLN A 185 18.23 20.24 -17.81
N MET A 186 17.36 20.68 -16.89
CA MET A 186 17.54 20.42 -15.46
C MET A 186 17.30 18.96 -15.09
N GLU A 187 16.33 18.30 -15.70
CA GLU A 187 16.12 16.85 -15.52
C GLU A 187 17.30 16.05 -16.07
N ILE A 188 17.90 16.46 -17.20
CA ILE A 188 19.15 15.86 -17.70
C ILE A 188 20.28 16.04 -16.69
N ALA A 189 20.44 17.23 -16.09
CA ALA A 189 21.46 17.45 -15.08
C ALA A 189 21.27 16.55 -13.84
N VAL A 190 20.02 16.32 -13.41
CA VAL A 190 19.73 15.37 -12.33
C VAL A 190 20.11 13.94 -12.74
N ALA A 191 19.76 13.51 -13.96
CA ALA A 191 20.11 12.18 -14.45
C ALA A 191 21.64 11.99 -14.56
N GLU A 192 22.39 12.98 -15.06
CA GLU A 192 23.86 12.99 -15.09
C GLU A 192 24.45 12.86 -13.68
N PHE A 193 23.91 13.60 -12.71
CA PHE A 193 24.31 13.51 -11.31
C PHE A 193 24.06 12.12 -10.71
N LEU A 194 22.90 11.51 -10.98
CA LEU A 194 22.58 10.14 -10.53
C LEU A 194 23.48 9.08 -11.16
N GLU A 195 23.97 9.31 -12.38
CA GLU A 195 24.95 8.47 -13.06
C GLU A 195 26.41 8.71 -12.59
N GLY A 196 26.63 9.74 -11.76
CA GLY A 196 27.92 10.09 -11.18
C GLY A 196 28.70 11.16 -11.95
N ASP A 197 28.18 11.70 -13.06
CA ASP A 197 28.77 12.83 -13.77
C ASP A 197 28.38 14.16 -13.11
N VAL A 198 28.99 14.41 -11.95
CA VAL A 198 28.71 15.60 -11.13
C VAL A 198 29.19 16.88 -11.83
N GLU A 199 30.32 16.85 -12.53
CA GLU A 199 30.85 18.05 -13.19
C GLU A 199 30.03 18.44 -14.42
N GLY A 200 29.58 17.45 -15.21
CA GLY A 200 28.65 17.69 -16.33
C GLY A 200 27.32 18.27 -15.85
N ALA A 201 26.75 17.68 -14.79
CA ALA A 201 25.51 18.16 -14.18
C ALA A 201 25.63 19.61 -13.65
N ILE A 202 26.76 19.96 -13.01
CA ILE A 202 27.03 21.33 -12.55
C ILE A 202 27.17 22.27 -13.74
N ALA A 203 27.94 21.92 -14.77
CA ALA A 203 28.12 22.77 -15.95
C ALA A 203 26.79 23.04 -16.67
N ARG A 204 25.93 22.02 -16.79
CA ARG A 204 24.59 22.18 -17.37
C ARG A 204 23.69 23.07 -16.51
N SER A 205 23.69 22.86 -15.20
CA SER A 205 22.92 23.68 -14.27
C SER A 205 23.40 25.14 -14.25
N GLN A 206 24.71 25.38 -14.36
CA GLN A 206 25.29 26.72 -14.49
C GLN A 206 24.85 27.40 -15.79
N ALA A 207 24.84 26.69 -16.92
CA ALA A 207 24.43 27.26 -18.20
C ALA A 207 22.97 27.74 -18.20
N ILE A 208 22.06 27.00 -17.52
CA ILE A 208 20.68 27.45 -17.33
C ILE A 208 20.60 28.61 -16.34
N TYR A 209 21.33 28.55 -15.23
CA TYR A 209 21.39 29.66 -14.27
C TYR A 209 21.92 30.97 -14.89
N GLU A 210 22.89 30.90 -15.80
CA GLU A 210 23.41 32.07 -16.53
C GLU A 210 22.40 32.66 -17.53
N ARG A 211 21.48 31.84 -18.06
CA ARG A 211 20.37 32.30 -18.91
C ARG A 211 19.26 32.93 -18.08
N ASN A 212 18.95 32.34 -16.93
CA ASN A 212 17.89 32.77 -16.03
C ASN A 212 18.34 32.64 -14.57
N GLU A 213 18.76 33.76 -13.97
CA GLU A 213 19.27 33.77 -12.59
C GLU A 213 18.20 33.55 -11.52
N HIS A 214 16.92 33.51 -11.91
CA HIS A 214 15.76 33.24 -11.06
C HIS A 214 15.26 31.79 -11.20
N ASN A 215 15.86 30.97 -12.06
CA ASN A 215 15.43 29.58 -12.25
C ASN A 215 15.67 28.76 -10.97
N VAL A 216 14.59 28.48 -10.22
CA VAL A 216 14.63 27.77 -8.93
C VAL A 216 15.28 26.41 -9.06
N PHE A 217 14.95 25.65 -10.11
CA PHE A 217 15.47 24.31 -10.32
C PHE A 217 17.00 24.33 -10.51
N ALA A 218 17.52 25.24 -11.34
CA ALA A 218 18.96 25.40 -11.54
C ALA A 218 19.69 25.78 -10.25
N ILE A 219 19.14 26.72 -9.47
CA ILE A 219 19.74 27.14 -8.19
C ILE A 219 19.74 26.00 -7.18
N CYS A 220 18.65 25.25 -7.07
CA CYS A 220 18.54 24.07 -6.20
C CYS A 220 19.57 22.99 -6.60
N ASN A 221 19.64 22.64 -7.88
CA ASN A 221 20.62 21.68 -8.40
C ASN A 221 22.05 22.11 -8.07
N LEU A 222 22.43 23.36 -8.34
CA LEU A 222 23.76 23.88 -8.01
C LEU A 222 24.03 23.83 -6.51
N SER A 223 23.08 24.27 -5.68
CA SER A 223 23.18 24.19 -4.22
C SER A 223 23.46 22.76 -3.75
N SER A 224 22.67 21.78 -4.18
CA SER A 224 22.78 20.39 -3.74
C SER A 224 24.02 19.69 -4.31
N MET A 225 24.37 19.91 -5.58
CA MET A 225 25.55 19.32 -6.22
C MET A 225 26.86 19.85 -5.63
N TYR A 226 26.96 21.16 -5.34
CA TYR A 226 28.14 21.70 -4.64
C TYR A 226 28.27 21.18 -3.22
N LYS A 227 27.15 20.94 -2.54
CA LYS A 227 27.14 20.31 -1.21
C LYS A 227 27.67 18.90 -1.26
N TYR A 228 27.22 18.12 -2.24
CA TYR A 228 27.71 16.76 -2.49
C TYR A 228 29.23 16.73 -2.72
N LYS A 229 29.77 17.73 -3.44
CA LYS A 229 31.22 17.92 -3.64
C LYS A 229 32.00 18.38 -2.40
N GLY A 230 31.35 18.58 -1.26
CA GLY A 230 31.96 19.15 -0.05
C GLY A 230 32.31 20.64 -0.17
N SER A 231 31.78 21.33 -1.19
CA SER A 231 31.99 22.77 -1.40
C SER A 231 30.91 23.60 -0.70
N ASP A 232 30.87 23.54 0.64
CA ASP A 232 29.83 24.17 1.47
C ASP A 232 29.66 25.68 1.21
N MET A 233 30.75 26.39 0.89
CA MET A 233 30.71 27.82 0.59
C MET A 233 29.91 28.13 -0.68
N LEU A 234 30.15 27.37 -1.76
CA LEU A 234 29.43 27.53 -3.02
C LEU A 234 27.99 27.06 -2.90
N SER A 235 27.77 25.94 -2.20
CA SER A 235 26.43 25.46 -1.90
C SER A 235 25.61 26.52 -1.15
N GLY A 236 26.19 27.12 -0.10
CA GLY A 236 25.57 28.21 0.65
C GLY A 236 25.32 29.45 -0.20
N LEU A 237 26.25 29.81 -1.09
CA LEU A 237 26.08 30.94 -2.01
C LEU A 237 24.85 30.76 -2.90
N TYR A 238 24.70 29.61 -3.58
CA TYR A 238 23.52 29.37 -4.41
C TYR A 238 22.25 29.27 -3.57
N PHE A 239 22.29 28.61 -2.41
CA PHE A 239 21.16 28.57 -1.50
C PHE A 239 20.65 29.96 -1.07
N THR A 240 21.55 30.93 -0.84
CA THR A 240 21.14 32.31 -0.50
C THR A 240 20.42 33.04 -1.63
N LYS A 241 20.49 32.54 -2.87
CA LYS A 241 19.76 33.11 -4.02
C LYS A 241 18.33 32.61 -4.13
N LEU A 242 17.97 31.48 -3.49
CA LEU A 242 16.60 30.96 -3.51
C LEU A 242 15.65 31.91 -2.79
N LYS A 243 14.59 32.33 -3.49
CA LYS A 243 13.46 33.07 -2.91
C LYS A 243 12.17 32.35 -3.26
N GLU A 244 11.27 32.28 -2.30
CA GLU A 244 9.94 31.69 -2.46
C GLU A 244 9.10 32.46 -3.49
N GLU A 245 9.37 33.75 -3.68
CA GLU A 245 8.73 34.61 -4.69
C GLU A 245 9.10 34.21 -6.13
N ASP A 246 10.22 33.53 -6.33
CA ASP A 246 10.67 33.05 -7.64
C ASP A 246 10.03 31.68 -8.00
N ALA A 247 9.25 31.08 -7.11
CA ALA A 247 8.58 29.80 -7.38
C ALA A 247 7.33 29.99 -8.24
N GLU A 248 7.37 29.49 -9.47
CA GLU A 248 6.25 29.56 -10.41
C GLU A 248 5.28 28.39 -10.25
N THR A 249 5.80 27.24 -9.78
CA THR A 249 5.04 26.00 -9.61
C THR A 249 5.11 25.45 -8.19
N GLU A 250 4.20 24.55 -7.85
CA GLU A 250 4.28 23.79 -6.59
C GLU A 250 5.56 22.93 -6.51
N ASP A 251 6.04 22.44 -7.66
CA ASP A 251 7.27 21.66 -7.78
C ASP A 251 8.51 22.52 -7.44
N ASP A 252 8.49 23.82 -7.76
CA ASP A 252 9.54 24.75 -7.36
C ASP A 252 9.52 25.03 -5.86
N MET A 253 8.32 25.26 -5.29
CA MET A 253 8.17 25.39 -3.83
C MET A 253 8.65 24.15 -3.09
N TYR A 254 8.36 22.95 -3.61
CA TYR A 254 8.87 21.69 -3.05
C TYR A 254 10.40 21.63 -3.09
N LYS A 255 11.02 21.98 -4.23
CA LYS A 255 12.49 22.04 -4.36
C LYS A 255 13.10 23.01 -3.36
N ILE A 256 12.56 24.23 -3.23
CA ILE A 256 13.01 25.21 -2.23
C ILE A 256 12.93 24.63 -0.81
N ALA A 257 11.80 24.00 -0.46
CA ALA A 257 11.60 23.39 0.85
C ALA A 257 12.64 22.29 1.14
N THR A 258 12.92 21.42 0.17
CA THR A 258 13.95 20.37 0.30
C THR A 258 15.36 20.93 0.42
N SER A 259 15.72 21.96 -0.37
CA SER A 259 17.00 22.66 -0.22
C SER A 259 17.11 23.33 1.16
N CYS A 260 16.02 23.86 1.70
CA CYS A 260 16.00 24.41 3.06
C CYS A 260 16.30 23.33 4.11
N MET A 261 15.71 22.14 3.99
CA MET A 261 16.02 21.02 4.89
C MET A 261 17.50 20.60 4.79
N GLU A 262 18.05 20.47 3.58
CA GLU A 262 19.47 20.16 3.37
C GLU A 262 20.38 21.15 4.08
N HIS A 263 20.05 22.45 4.00
CA HIS A 263 20.77 23.56 4.64
C HIS A 263 20.37 23.81 6.10
N LYS A 264 19.61 22.90 6.71
CA LYS A 264 19.18 22.96 8.13
C LYS A 264 18.39 24.24 8.46
N LYS A 265 17.69 24.80 7.47
CA LYS A 265 16.75 25.92 7.61
C LYS A 265 15.34 25.38 7.78
N TYR A 266 15.13 24.67 8.88
CA TYR A 266 13.93 23.86 9.07
C TYR A 266 12.66 24.69 9.27
N GLU A 267 12.75 25.86 9.91
CA GLU A 267 11.63 26.79 10.05
C GLU A 267 11.15 27.30 8.69
N ARG A 268 12.10 27.61 7.79
CA ARG A 268 11.83 28.04 6.42
C ARG A 268 11.21 26.90 5.59
N ALA A 269 11.75 25.69 5.73
CA ALA A 269 11.18 24.50 5.10
C ALA A 269 9.73 24.23 5.56
N ALA A 270 9.47 24.33 6.86
CA ALA A 270 8.14 24.15 7.43
C ALA A 270 7.13 25.18 6.89
N GLN A 271 7.55 26.44 6.70
CA GLN A 271 6.70 27.47 6.09
C GLN A 271 6.33 27.13 4.63
N CYS A 272 7.29 26.65 3.85
CA CYS A 272 7.06 26.22 2.46
C CYS A 272 6.09 25.03 2.41
N PHE A 273 6.31 23.98 3.20
CA PHE A 273 5.37 22.84 3.21
C PHE A 273 3.99 23.23 3.71
N LYS A 274 3.90 24.15 4.68
CA LYS A 274 2.62 24.66 5.17
C LYS A 274 1.84 25.41 4.10
N SER A 275 2.50 26.18 3.23
CA SER A 275 1.79 26.87 2.13
C SER A 275 1.26 25.89 1.09
N MET A 276 2.03 24.83 0.77
CA MET A 276 1.57 23.77 -0.14
C MET A 276 0.37 22.98 0.42
N LEU A 277 0.38 22.71 1.73
CA LEU A 277 -0.72 22.01 2.42
C LEU A 277 -2.05 22.79 2.42
N VAL A 278 -2.07 24.07 2.03
CA VAL A 278 -3.35 24.80 1.85
C VAL A 278 -4.14 24.25 0.67
N GLN A 279 -3.47 23.87 -0.42
CA GLN A 279 -4.12 23.32 -1.61
C GLN A 279 -4.27 21.80 -1.53
N LYS A 280 -3.33 21.12 -0.85
CA LYS A 280 -3.32 19.65 -0.69
C LYS A 280 -3.27 19.26 0.78
N PRO A 281 -4.33 19.52 1.56
CA PRO A 281 -4.33 19.36 3.01
C PRO A 281 -4.08 17.93 3.50
N TYR A 282 -4.29 16.94 2.63
CA TYR A 282 -4.19 15.51 2.92
C TYR A 282 -3.03 14.81 2.21
N ASP A 283 -2.14 15.56 1.54
CA ASP A 283 -0.94 14.96 0.96
C ASP A 283 -0.03 14.43 2.07
N MET A 284 0.03 13.09 2.17
CA MET A 284 0.74 12.42 3.26
C MET A 284 2.24 12.75 3.24
N GLN A 285 2.85 12.84 2.05
CA GLN A 285 4.27 13.15 1.93
C GLN A 285 4.56 14.57 2.43
N LEU A 286 3.76 15.55 2.02
CA LEU A 286 3.89 16.93 2.51
C LEU A 286 3.65 17.02 4.01
N LEU A 287 2.67 16.30 4.57
CA LEU A 287 2.43 16.24 6.01
C LEU A 287 3.63 15.69 6.78
N PHE A 288 4.25 14.61 6.28
CA PHE A 288 5.46 14.06 6.88
C PHE A 288 6.62 15.05 6.83
N LEU A 289 6.89 15.66 5.67
CA LEU A 289 7.99 16.61 5.51
C LEU A 289 7.79 17.88 6.35
N TYR A 290 6.54 18.34 6.49
CA TYR A 290 6.17 19.42 7.39
C TYR A 290 6.45 19.04 8.86
N GLY A 291 5.98 17.87 9.31
CA GLY A 291 6.23 17.39 10.68
C GLY A 291 7.70 17.16 10.99
N ILE A 292 8.46 16.62 10.03
CA ILE A 292 9.93 16.46 10.10
C ILE A 292 10.61 17.82 10.25
N SER A 293 10.22 18.80 9.43
CA SER A 293 10.77 20.16 9.48
C SER A 293 10.49 20.82 10.84
N LEU A 294 9.28 20.70 11.37
CA LEU A 294 8.94 21.21 12.70
C LEU A 294 9.76 20.54 13.82
N TYR A 295 9.89 19.22 13.78
CA TYR A 295 10.70 18.48 14.76
C TYR A 295 12.17 18.90 14.69
N ASN A 296 12.70 19.04 13.48
CA ASN A 296 14.09 19.41 13.25
C ASN A 296 14.39 20.87 13.61
N ALA A 297 13.39 21.75 13.54
CA ALA A 297 13.42 23.11 14.09
C ALA A 297 13.32 23.16 15.63
N GLY A 298 12.99 22.04 16.28
CA GLY A 298 12.79 21.97 17.73
C GLY A 298 11.38 22.33 18.21
N ASP A 299 10.43 22.58 17.29
CA ASP A 299 9.01 22.74 17.62
C ASP A 299 8.33 21.37 17.77
N PHE A 300 8.65 20.70 18.87
CA PHE A 300 8.14 19.36 19.16
C PHE A 300 6.62 19.34 19.36
N ALA A 301 6.01 20.45 19.78
CA ALA A 301 4.57 20.56 20.00
C ALA A 301 3.83 20.52 18.67
N ALA A 302 4.23 21.37 17.72
CA ALA A 302 3.64 21.36 16.39
C ALA A 302 3.95 20.06 15.63
N ALA A 303 5.16 19.50 15.80
CA ALA A 303 5.51 18.22 15.21
C ALA A 303 4.63 17.08 15.73
N LYS A 304 4.44 16.98 17.06
CA LYS A 304 3.56 15.99 17.69
C LYS A 304 2.13 16.11 17.16
N GLU A 305 1.59 17.32 17.06
CA GLU A 305 0.25 17.53 16.51
C GLU A 305 0.15 17.08 15.04
N THR A 306 1.16 17.40 14.24
CA THR A 306 1.21 17.02 12.82
C THR A 306 1.23 15.50 12.64
N PHE A 307 2.11 14.79 13.35
CA PHE A 307 2.13 13.32 13.28
C PHE A 307 0.88 12.70 13.89
N GLY A 308 0.31 13.31 14.93
CA GLY A 308 -0.98 12.93 15.50
C GLY A 308 -2.12 13.03 14.49
N ARG A 309 -2.13 14.09 13.67
CA ARG A 309 -3.09 14.26 12.56
C ARG A 309 -2.97 13.13 11.55
N ILE A 310 -1.76 12.76 11.13
CA ILE A 310 -1.53 11.63 10.22
C ILE A 310 -2.09 10.33 10.82
N LEU A 311 -1.86 10.07 12.11
CA LEU A 311 -2.38 8.88 12.79
C LEU A 311 -3.92 8.86 12.86
N ARG A 312 -4.56 10.01 13.07
CA ARG A 312 -6.04 10.11 13.06
C ARG A 312 -6.63 9.81 11.69
N ILE A 313 -5.98 10.26 10.63
CA ILE A 313 -6.44 10.03 9.25
C ILE A 313 -6.20 8.58 8.82
N THR A 314 -5.02 8.02 9.12
CA THR A 314 -4.59 6.73 8.56
C THR A 314 -4.96 5.50 9.40
N GLU A 315 -5.41 5.69 10.65
CA GLU A 315 -5.58 4.69 11.72
C GLU A 315 -4.25 4.00 12.14
N VAL A 316 -3.50 3.50 11.16
CA VAL A 316 -2.27 2.73 11.31
C VAL A 316 -1.21 3.30 10.36
N ASN A 317 -0.21 3.95 10.94
CA ASN A 317 0.99 4.40 10.22
C ASN A 317 2.22 4.30 11.15
N PRO A 318 3.06 3.26 11.00
CA PRO A 318 4.19 3.03 11.90
C PRO A 318 5.22 4.17 11.90
N ALA A 319 5.52 4.76 10.74
CA ALA A 319 6.44 5.88 10.64
C ALA A 319 5.91 7.11 11.41
N ALA A 320 4.62 7.46 11.22
CA ALA A 320 3.99 8.55 11.97
C ALA A 320 3.95 8.27 13.47
N LEU A 321 3.69 7.02 13.88
CA LEU A 321 3.64 6.62 15.29
C LEU A 321 4.99 6.78 15.99
N SER A 322 6.08 6.39 15.31
CA SER A 322 7.44 6.59 15.80
C SER A 322 7.80 8.06 15.96
N TYR A 323 7.53 8.86 14.93
CA TYR A 323 7.83 10.30 14.98
C TYR A 323 6.97 11.03 16.00
N TYR A 324 5.70 10.65 16.15
CA TYR A 324 4.82 11.11 17.22
C TYR A 324 5.43 10.82 18.60
N ARG A 325 5.87 9.57 18.86
CA ARG A 325 6.48 9.18 20.15
C ARG A 325 7.77 9.93 20.43
N ARG A 326 8.60 10.16 19.41
CA ARG A 326 9.83 10.96 19.53
C ARG A 326 9.53 12.41 19.88
N ALA A 327 8.55 13.02 19.23
CA ALA A 327 8.12 14.39 19.52
C ALA A 327 7.52 14.50 20.93
N ASP A 328 6.68 13.55 21.32
CA ASP A 328 6.07 13.48 22.64
C ASP A 328 7.12 13.33 23.76
N SER A 329 8.04 12.38 23.61
CA SER A 329 9.13 12.20 24.56
C SER A 329 10.04 13.44 24.66
N ALA A 330 10.27 14.15 23.57
CA ALA A 330 11.06 15.38 23.56
C ALA A 330 10.37 16.53 24.32
N LEU A 331 9.03 16.61 24.24
CA LEU A 331 8.22 17.57 25.01
C LEU A 331 8.21 17.24 26.50
N GLU A 332 7.95 15.98 26.86
CA GLU A 332 7.77 15.57 28.25
C GLU A 332 9.08 15.58 29.05
N ASN A 333 10.15 15.04 28.45
CA ASN A 333 11.40 14.75 29.16
C ASN A 333 12.53 15.73 28.81
N GLY A 334 12.28 16.65 27.88
CA GLY A 334 13.31 17.47 27.26
C GLY A 334 14.28 16.65 26.42
N VAL A 335 15.13 17.35 25.66
CA VAL A 335 16.08 16.71 24.74
C VAL A 335 17.47 16.68 25.37
N LYS A 336 17.89 15.51 25.88
CA LYS A 336 19.26 15.33 26.39
C LYS A 336 20.30 15.20 25.27
N ASN A 337 19.97 14.49 24.20
CA ASN A 337 20.79 14.32 22.99
C ASN A 337 19.90 14.46 21.77
N PHE A 338 19.89 15.64 21.14
CA PHE A 338 19.05 15.89 19.98
C PHE A 338 19.53 15.05 18.80
N LYS A 339 18.62 14.25 18.25
CA LYS A 339 18.84 13.49 17.03
C LYS A 339 17.81 13.96 16.00
N PRO A 340 18.21 14.70 14.96
CA PRO A 340 17.28 15.12 13.93
C PRO A 340 16.66 13.92 13.24
N LEU A 341 15.43 14.10 12.77
CA LEU A 341 14.79 13.21 11.81
C LEU A 341 15.48 13.33 10.43
N PRO A 342 15.42 12.28 9.59
CA PRO A 342 15.91 12.34 8.22
C PRO A 342 15.24 13.49 7.44
N ASN A 343 15.98 14.14 6.53
CA ASN A 343 15.47 15.24 5.70
C ASN A 343 14.58 14.78 4.53
N PHE A 344 14.02 13.58 4.62
CA PHE A 344 13.18 12.98 3.61
C PHE A 344 12.12 12.13 4.29
N TYR A 345 10.99 11.95 3.62
CA TYR A 345 9.97 11.02 4.08
C TYR A 345 10.48 9.59 3.89
N ARG A 346 10.53 8.83 4.99
CA ARG A 346 10.75 7.40 4.97
C ARG A 346 9.40 6.69 5.19
N PRO A 347 8.91 5.89 4.23
CA PRO A 347 7.68 5.12 4.42
C PRO A 347 7.75 4.13 5.58
N PHE A 348 8.96 3.75 5.99
CA PHE A 348 9.25 2.79 7.05
C PHE A 348 9.87 3.50 8.27
N ASP A 349 9.62 2.94 9.44
CA ASP A 349 10.11 3.47 10.73
C ASP A 349 11.64 3.31 10.90
N ASP A 350 12.27 4.26 11.61
CA ASP A 350 13.66 4.22 12.04
C ASP A 350 13.97 3.07 13.02
N ASP A 351 12.94 2.56 13.72
CA ASP A 351 13.07 1.49 14.72
C ASP A 351 13.05 0.06 14.11
N GLU A 352 13.26 -0.07 12.79
CA GLU A 352 13.22 -1.33 12.04
C GLU A 352 14.10 -2.44 12.67
N GLU A 353 15.31 -2.10 13.10
CA GLU A 353 16.23 -3.07 13.70
C GLU A 353 15.72 -3.56 15.07
N GLU A 354 15.18 -2.65 15.90
CA GLU A 354 14.62 -3.00 17.21
C GLU A 354 13.36 -3.84 17.06
N ASN A 355 12.46 -3.44 16.17
CA ASN A 355 11.21 -4.16 15.89
C ASN A 355 11.50 -5.56 15.35
N THR A 356 12.46 -5.70 14.43
CA THR A 356 12.91 -7.01 13.93
C THR A 356 13.47 -7.90 15.04
N ARG A 357 14.26 -7.33 15.97
CA ARG A 357 14.78 -8.05 17.14
C ARG A 357 13.67 -8.53 18.05
N GLU A 358 12.66 -7.70 18.30
CA GLU A 358 11.52 -8.07 19.15
C GLU A 358 10.63 -9.15 18.50
N LEU A 359 10.39 -9.05 17.18
CA LEU A 359 9.66 -10.07 16.43
C LEU A 359 10.41 -11.42 16.49
N SER A 360 11.73 -11.39 16.30
CA SER A 360 12.60 -12.57 16.44
C SER A 360 12.53 -13.17 17.84
N ARG A 361 12.45 -12.35 18.89
CA ARG A 361 12.31 -12.80 20.28
C ARG A 361 10.97 -13.49 20.52
N LEU A 362 9.88 -12.97 19.95
CA LEU A 362 8.55 -13.59 20.03
C LEU A 362 8.52 -14.94 19.30
N LEU A 363 9.12 -15.04 18.11
CA LEU A 363 9.22 -16.31 17.37
C LEU A 363 10.00 -17.39 18.12
N LYS A 364 11.10 -17.01 18.77
CA LYS A 364 11.88 -17.92 19.63
C LYS A 364 11.06 -18.43 20.82
N ASN A 365 10.13 -17.62 21.33
CA ASN A 365 9.31 -17.91 22.52
C ASN A 365 7.81 -18.11 22.21
N ARG A 366 7.49 -18.61 21.01
CA ARG A 366 6.14 -18.62 20.39
C ARG A 366 5.08 -19.55 21.02
N ASN A 367 5.24 -19.96 22.27
CA ASN A 367 4.21 -20.78 22.92
C ASN A 367 2.93 -19.97 23.16
N GLU A 368 1.80 -20.68 23.16
CA GLU A 368 0.45 -20.11 23.25
C GLU A 368 0.30 -19.13 24.44
N LYS A 369 0.75 -19.51 25.63
CA LYS A 369 0.67 -18.67 26.84
C LYS A 369 1.43 -17.34 26.70
N THR A 370 2.59 -17.37 26.06
CA THR A 370 3.42 -16.18 25.83
C THR A 370 2.77 -15.24 24.82
N LEU A 371 2.26 -15.79 23.72
CA LEU A 371 1.57 -15.04 22.68
C LEU A 371 0.25 -14.45 23.19
N ALA A 372 -0.55 -15.22 23.92
CA ALA A 372 -1.78 -14.75 24.54
C ALA A 372 -1.55 -13.58 25.52
N LYS A 373 -0.40 -13.55 26.20
CA LYS A 373 -0.02 -12.39 27.04
C LYS A 373 0.43 -11.21 26.19
N ALA A 374 1.25 -11.43 25.17
CA ALA A 374 1.74 -10.38 24.29
C ALA A 374 0.58 -9.68 23.54
N MET A 375 -0.36 -10.44 23.00
CA MET A 375 -1.54 -9.97 22.26
C MET A 375 -2.50 -9.09 23.08
N LYS A 376 -2.34 -9.02 24.41
CA LYS A 376 -3.10 -8.08 25.26
C LYS A 376 -2.51 -6.67 25.29
N THR A 377 -1.27 -6.50 24.82
CA THR A 377 -0.54 -5.24 24.89
C THR A 377 -0.62 -4.48 23.59
N GLN A 378 -0.75 -3.15 23.64
CA GLN A 378 -0.72 -2.31 22.44
C GLN A 378 0.61 -2.45 21.69
N LYS A 379 1.72 -2.58 22.43
CA LYS A 379 3.06 -2.79 21.87
C LYS A 379 3.14 -3.97 20.89
N PHE A 380 2.42 -5.06 21.15
CA PHE A 380 2.38 -6.20 20.24
C PHE A 380 1.68 -5.85 18.92
N TRP A 381 0.55 -5.13 18.99
CA TRP A 381 -0.22 -4.76 17.80
C TRP A 381 0.51 -3.69 16.99
N ASP A 382 1.16 -2.73 17.64
CA ASP A 382 2.02 -1.76 16.95
C ASP A 382 3.17 -2.47 16.20
N LEU A 383 3.76 -3.52 16.80
CA LEU A 383 4.80 -4.33 16.16
C LEU A 383 4.25 -5.11 14.95
N VAL A 384 3.05 -5.66 15.06
CA VAL A 384 2.38 -6.34 13.94
C VAL A 384 2.09 -5.35 12.82
N ASP A 385 1.51 -4.20 13.12
CA ASP A 385 1.21 -3.15 12.14
C ASP A 385 2.48 -2.63 11.45
N TRP A 386 3.55 -2.45 12.22
CA TRP A 386 4.88 -2.17 11.68
C TRP A 386 5.34 -3.26 10.71
N SER A 387 5.23 -4.53 11.09
CA SER A 387 5.73 -5.63 10.27
C SER A 387 5.04 -5.71 8.91
N PHE A 388 3.73 -5.44 8.84
CA PHE A 388 2.99 -5.40 7.57
C PHE A 388 3.39 -4.23 6.69
N SER A 389 3.89 -3.16 7.31
CA SER A 389 4.44 -2.02 6.61
C SER A 389 5.91 -2.21 6.25
N ALA A 390 6.66 -3.18 6.81
CA ALA A 390 8.07 -3.41 6.50
C ALA A 390 8.28 -3.81 5.03
N SER A 391 9.46 -3.55 4.45
CA SER A 391 9.79 -3.91 3.06
C SER A 391 10.05 -5.41 2.90
N ASP A 392 10.68 -6.03 3.91
CA ASP A 392 11.01 -7.45 3.94
C ASP A 392 9.76 -8.33 4.06
N ARG A 393 9.60 -9.24 3.11
CA ARG A 393 8.52 -10.22 3.07
C ARG A 393 8.58 -11.17 4.27
N GLU A 394 9.77 -11.61 4.68
CA GLU A 394 9.89 -12.59 5.77
C GLU A 394 9.47 -12.00 7.11
N VAL A 395 9.68 -10.69 7.31
CA VAL A 395 9.14 -9.95 8.47
C VAL A 395 7.61 -10.00 8.50
N ARG A 396 6.93 -9.80 7.36
CA ARG A 396 5.46 -9.92 7.27
C ARG A 396 4.98 -11.33 7.58
N ARG A 397 5.66 -12.35 7.03
CA ARG A 397 5.32 -13.77 7.25
C ARG A 397 5.45 -14.16 8.71
N CYS A 398 6.51 -13.69 9.38
CA CYS A 398 6.71 -13.91 10.80
C CYS A 398 5.53 -13.43 11.65
N SER A 399 4.99 -12.24 11.36
CA SER A 399 3.80 -11.74 12.08
C SER A 399 2.53 -12.51 11.75
N CYS A 400 2.31 -12.90 10.49
CA CYS A 400 1.19 -13.75 10.11
C CYS A 400 1.23 -15.07 10.90
N TYR A 401 2.40 -15.69 10.99
CA TYR A 401 2.61 -16.92 11.74
C TYR A 401 2.36 -16.74 13.25
N LEU A 402 2.85 -15.65 13.86
CA LEU A 402 2.58 -15.36 15.27
C LEU A 402 1.10 -15.12 15.56
N LEU A 403 0.40 -14.42 14.67
CA LEU A 403 -1.05 -14.20 14.76
C LEU A 403 -1.81 -15.54 14.65
N ALA A 404 -1.41 -16.37 13.69
CA ALA A 404 -1.94 -17.71 13.51
C ALA A 404 -1.62 -18.64 14.69
N LEU A 405 -0.51 -18.50 15.41
CA LEU A 405 -0.25 -19.35 16.58
C LEU A 405 -1.02 -18.91 17.84
N GLY A 406 -1.26 -17.61 18.02
CA GLY A 406 -1.84 -17.10 19.27
C GLY A 406 -3.34 -17.31 19.42
N ASP A 407 -4.04 -17.76 18.38
CA ASP A 407 -5.46 -18.13 18.36
C ASP A 407 -6.47 -17.19 19.02
N SER A 408 -6.27 -15.89 18.89
CA SER A 408 -7.29 -14.96 19.37
C SER A 408 -8.27 -14.60 18.26
N ARG A 409 -9.53 -14.41 18.62
CA ARG A 409 -10.55 -13.83 17.74
C ARG A 409 -10.05 -12.55 17.04
N ARG A 410 -9.30 -11.70 17.76
CA ARG A 410 -8.74 -10.46 17.22
C ARG A 410 -7.66 -10.74 16.17
N ALA A 411 -6.83 -11.77 16.37
CA ALA A 411 -5.82 -12.18 15.39
C ALA A 411 -6.46 -12.77 14.13
N GLU A 412 -7.51 -13.59 14.27
CA GLU A 412 -8.30 -14.06 13.13
C GLU A 412 -8.93 -12.88 12.36
N GLU A 413 -9.65 -11.99 13.05
CA GLU A 413 -10.28 -10.81 12.44
C GLU A 413 -9.22 -9.91 11.73
N TYR A 414 -8.01 -9.79 12.29
CA TYR A 414 -6.90 -9.06 11.66
C TYR A 414 -6.42 -9.74 10.37
N LEU A 415 -6.18 -11.06 10.38
CA LEU A 415 -5.73 -11.80 9.20
C LEU A 415 -6.79 -11.77 8.08
N LEU A 416 -8.07 -11.89 8.44
CA LEU A 416 -9.18 -11.78 7.49
C LEU A 416 -9.29 -10.38 6.89
N ASP A 417 -9.07 -9.33 7.68
CA ASP A 417 -9.02 -7.96 7.16
C ASP A 417 -7.87 -7.77 6.15
N LYS A 418 -6.72 -8.40 6.39
CA LYS A 418 -5.58 -8.38 5.45
C LYS A 418 -5.84 -9.10 4.12
N LEU A 419 -6.75 -10.08 4.08
CA LEU A 419 -7.18 -10.71 2.82
C LEU A 419 -7.97 -9.75 1.92
N LEU A 420 -8.61 -8.72 2.48
CA LEU A 420 -9.34 -7.68 1.76
C LEU A 420 -8.48 -6.47 1.39
N ASP A 421 -7.26 -6.37 1.92
CA ASP A 421 -6.36 -5.24 1.66
C ASP A 421 -5.79 -5.31 0.23
N PRO A 422 -6.14 -4.40 -0.69
CA PRO A 422 -5.68 -4.45 -2.08
C PRO A 422 -4.18 -4.12 -2.21
N THR A 423 -3.59 -3.45 -1.22
CA THR A 423 -2.17 -3.07 -1.20
C THR A 423 -1.27 -4.20 -0.72
N LEU A 424 -1.83 -5.25 -0.10
CA LEU A 424 -1.09 -6.43 0.31
C LEU A 424 -0.89 -7.39 -0.87
N SER A 425 0.33 -7.90 -1.06
CA SER A 425 0.62 -8.80 -2.17
C SER A 425 -0.18 -10.11 -2.12
N ASP A 426 -0.54 -10.63 -3.29
CA ASP A 426 -1.30 -11.88 -3.44
C ASP A 426 -0.58 -13.09 -2.84
N ASP A 427 0.75 -13.09 -2.92
CA ASP A 427 1.58 -14.10 -2.27
C ASP A 427 1.41 -14.11 -0.73
N MET A 428 1.35 -12.93 -0.10
CA MET A 428 1.09 -12.83 1.34
C MET A 428 -0.32 -13.28 1.69
N LYS A 429 -1.32 -12.98 0.84
CA LYS A 429 -2.70 -13.49 1.01
C LYS A 429 -2.78 -15.00 0.85
N GLY A 430 -2.00 -15.58 -0.06
CA GLY A 430 -1.80 -17.03 -0.17
C GLY A 430 -1.24 -17.61 1.13
N TYR A 431 -0.19 -17.00 1.69
CA TYR A 431 0.38 -17.45 2.96
C TYR A 431 -0.58 -17.33 4.15
N ILE A 432 -1.38 -16.25 4.22
CA ILE A 432 -2.46 -16.12 5.23
C ILE A 432 -3.48 -17.25 5.05
N SER A 433 -3.87 -17.56 3.81
CA SER A 433 -4.83 -18.63 3.50
C SER A 433 -4.29 -20.02 3.87
N GLU A 434 -3.00 -20.27 3.65
CA GLU A 434 -2.31 -21.49 4.11
C GLU A 434 -2.40 -21.63 5.63
N LEU A 435 -2.07 -20.56 6.36
CA LEU A 435 -2.13 -20.53 7.81
C LEU A 435 -3.56 -20.71 8.34
N LEU A 436 -4.58 -20.17 7.67
CA LEU A 436 -5.97 -20.40 8.06
C LEU A 436 -6.37 -21.87 7.86
N ALA A 437 -5.99 -22.48 6.74
CA ALA A 437 -6.27 -23.88 6.45
C ALA A 437 -5.59 -24.84 7.44
N LEU A 438 -4.33 -24.58 7.81
CA LEU A 438 -3.60 -25.34 8.85
C LEU A 438 -4.26 -25.30 10.23
N ARG A 439 -5.18 -24.37 10.44
CA ARG A 439 -5.87 -24.15 11.72
C ARG A 439 -7.31 -24.58 11.70
N ASP A 440 -7.69 -25.40 10.73
CA ASP A 440 -9.06 -25.89 10.57
C ASP A 440 -10.07 -24.72 10.51
N PHE A 441 -9.69 -23.64 9.83
CA PHE A 441 -10.61 -22.54 9.57
C PHE A 441 -11.74 -23.01 8.65
N ASP A 442 -13.00 -22.88 9.09
CA ASP A 442 -14.18 -23.43 8.40
C ASP A 442 -15.24 -22.34 8.16
N LYS A 443 -14.92 -21.38 7.30
CA LYS A 443 -15.81 -20.25 6.95
C LYS A 443 -15.62 -19.83 5.50
N THR A 444 -16.61 -19.12 4.98
CA THR A 444 -16.48 -18.39 3.70
C THR A 444 -16.12 -16.95 3.96
N VAL A 445 -15.07 -16.45 3.31
CA VAL A 445 -14.54 -15.10 3.50
C VAL A 445 -14.22 -14.44 2.16
N GLY A 446 -14.29 -13.11 2.10
CA GLY A 446 -13.83 -12.34 0.96
C GLY A 446 -12.31 -12.27 0.88
N VAL A 447 -11.78 -12.29 -0.34
CA VAL A 447 -10.36 -12.12 -0.65
C VAL A 447 -10.24 -11.23 -1.88
N VAL A 448 -9.32 -10.26 -1.85
CA VAL A 448 -8.99 -9.41 -2.99
C VAL A 448 -7.64 -9.84 -3.56
N LEU A 449 -7.63 -10.41 -4.76
CA LEU A 449 -6.42 -10.88 -5.44
C LEU A 449 -6.28 -10.20 -6.78
N SER A 450 -5.10 -9.68 -7.09
CA SER A 450 -4.83 -8.95 -8.33
C SER A 450 -5.90 -7.88 -8.59
N ASN A 451 -6.28 -7.16 -7.53
CA ASN A 451 -7.35 -6.15 -7.49
C ASN A 451 -8.78 -6.68 -7.69
N VAL A 452 -9.02 -7.99 -7.76
CA VAL A 452 -10.35 -8.58 -7.95
C VAL A 452 -10.87 -9.20 -6.65
N TYR A 453 -12.06 -8.80 -6.22
CA TYR A 453 -12.76 -9.41 -5.08
C TYR A 453 -13.41 -10.74 -5.46
N LYS A 454 -13.27 -11.75 -4.60
CA LYS A 454 -14.02 -13.00 -4.66
C LYS A 454 -14.30 -13.58 -3.27
N LYS A 455 -15.25 -14.52 -3.18
CA LYS A 455 -15.52 -15.28 -1.95
C LYS A 455 -14.86 -16.65 -2.02
N VAL A 456 -14.14 -17.02 -0.96
CA VAL A 456 -13.46 -18.30 -0.82
C VAL A 456 -14.04 -19.03 0.39
N SER A 457 -14.44 -20.29 0.18
CA SER A 457 -14.85 -21.19 1.25
C SER A 457 -13.67 -22.03 1.72
N PHE A 458 -13.37 -21.95 3.01
CA PHE A 458 -12.42 -22.82 3.69
C PHE A 458 -13.18 -23.94 4.39
N TYR A 459 -12.63 -25.15 4.36
CA TYR A 459 -13.18 -26.33 5.01
C TYR A 459 -12.14 -26.94 5.94
N ALA A 460 -12.50 -27.13 7.21
CA ALA A 460 -11.68 -27.81 8.20
C ALA A 460 -11.57 -29.31 7.89
N LEU A 461 -10.35 -29.85 7.94
CA LEU A 461 -10.15 -31.29 7.71
C LEU A 461 -10.67 -32.13 8.88
N ASN A 462 -10.60 -31.63 10.12
CA ASN A 462 -11.16 -32.25 11.33
C ASN A 462 -10.87 -33.76 11.52
N ALA A 463 -9.86 -34.31 10.84
CA ALA A 463 -9.51 -35.70 11.00
C ALA A 463 -8.71 -35.88 12.30
N GLU A 464 -9.01 -36.92 13.07
CA GLU A 464 -8.15 -37.33 14.19
C GLU A 464 -6.95 -38.08 13.63
N TRP A 465 -5.96 -37.33 13.16
CA TRP A 465 -4.78 -37.92 12.55
C TRP A 465 -3.91 -38.59 13.61
N ASP A 466 -3.61 -39.87 13.41
CA ASP A 466 -2.77 -40.70 14.28
C ASP A 466 -1.27 -40.36 14.13
N GLY A 467 -0.85 -39.13 14.38
CA GLY A 467 0.56 -38.70 14.29
C GLY A 467 1.18 -38.82 12.87
N HIS A 468 0.39 -39.23 11.89
CA HIS A 468 0.76 -39.44 10.48
C HIS A 468 0.10 -38.43 9.53
N GLY A 469 -0.72 -37.52 10.06
CA GLY A 469 -1.49 -36.54 9.28
C GLY A 469 -0.82 -35.22 8.98
N ASP A 470 0.33 -34.94 9.58
CA ASP A 470 0.98 -33.63 9.45
C ASP A 470 1.30 -33.30 7.99
N VAL A 471 1.76 -34.28 7.20
CA VAL A 471 2.05 -34.11 5.77
C VAL A 471 0.79 -33.81 4.96
N TYR A 472 -0.33 -34.44 5.29
CA TYR A 472 -1.60 -34.22 4.58
C TYR A 472 -2.25 -32.90 4.96
N ALA A 473 -2.22 -32.51 6.23
CA ALA A 473 -2.69 -31.21 6.69
C ALA A 473 -1.85 -30.09 6.04
N GLY A 474 -0.53 -30.22 6.03
CA GLY A 474 0.38 -29.32 5.31
C GLY A 474 0.09 -29.27 3.81
N ALA A 475 -0.03 -30.42 3.16
CA ALA A 475 -0.33 -30.51 1.73
C ALA A 475 -1.69 -29.89 1.36
N TYR A 476 -2.73 -30.13 2.16
CA TYR A 476 -4.03 -29.51 1.95
C TYR A 476 -3.97 -27.99 2.11
N ALA A 477 -3.29 -27.49 3.14
CA ALA A 477 -3.12 -26.05 3.33
C ALA A 477 -2.37 -25.40 2.17
N VAL A 478 -1.29 -26.01 1.68
CA VAL A 478 -0.56 -25.56 0.48
C VAL A 478 -1.46 -25.59 -0.75
N CYS A 479 -2.28 -26.64 -0.91
CA CYS A 479 -3.25 -26.75 -2.01
C CYS A 479 -4.30 -25.64 -1.95
N VAL A 480 -4.89 -25.41 -0.78
CA VAL A 480 -5.86 -24.33 -0.54
C VAL A 480 -5.25 -22.98 -0.87
N ALA A 481 -4.08 -22.66 -0.33
CA ALA A 481 -3.39 -21.40 -0.59
C ALA A 481 -3.15 -21.18 -2.09
N LYS A 482 -2.74 -22.23 -2.81
CA LYS A 482 -2.50 -22.14 -4.25
C LYS A 482 -3.79 -21.92 -5.03
N CYS A 483 -4.84 -22.68 -4.71
CA CYS A 483 -6.17 -22.52 -5.32
C CYS A 483 -6.71 -21.10 -5.11
N VAL A 484 -6.57 -20.57 -3.88
CA VAL A 484 -6.99 -19.21 -3.56
C VAL A 484 -6.30 -18.22 -4.48
N VAL A 485 -4.99 -18.30 -4.67
CA VAL A 485 -4.25 -17.33 -5.48
C VAL A 485 -4.51 -17.47 -6.99
N THR A 486 -4.67 -18.69 -7.50
CA THR A 486 -4.60 -18.92 -8.96
C THR A 486 -5.93 -19.01 -9.68
N GLY A 487 -7.06 -19.19 -9.00
CA GLY A 487 -8.35 -19.31 -9.68
C GLY A 487 -9.55 -19.26 -8.75
N ASP A 488 -10.74 -19.28 -9.35
CA ASP A 488 -12.01 -19.39 -8.64
C ASP A 488 -12.46 -20.86 -8.69
N TYR A 489 -11.90 -21.66 -7.80
CA TYR A 489 -12.13 -23.10 -7.76
C TYR A 489 -13.19 -23.47 -6.72
N ASP A 490 -13.91 -24.56 -7.00
CA ASP A 490 -14.79 -25.19 -6.03
C ASP A 490 -13.95 -25.88 -4.93
N MET A 491 -13.70 -25.14 -3.86
CA MET A 491 -12.87 -25.58 -2.72
C MET A 491 -13.41 -26.84 -2.05
N ARG A 492 -14.70 -27.17 -2.24
CA ARG A 492 -15.27 -28.41 -1.70
C ARG A 492 -14.67 -29.65 -2.36
N LYS A 493 -14.41 -29.59 -3.66
CA LYS A 493 -13.75 -30.69 -4.38
C LYS A 493 -12.31 -30.88 -3.94
N VAL A 494 -11.61 -29.79 -3.66
CA VAL A 494 -10.23 -29.83 -3.11
C VAL A 494 -10.24 -30.53 -1.75
N TYR A 495 -11.18 -30.16 -0.89
CA TYR A 495 -11.40 -30.78 0.41
C TYR A 495 -11.73 -32.29 0.30
N ASP A 496 -12.73 -32.64 -0.51
CA ASP A 496 -13.15 -34.04 -0.68
C ASP A 496 -12.01 -34.90 -1.26
N ALA A 497 -11.19 -34.34 -2.16
CA ALA A 497 -10.00 -35.02 -2.70
C ALA A 497 -8.89 -35.21 -1.65
N ALA A 498 -8.67 -34.22 -0.79
CA ALA A 498 -7.70 -34.35 0.30
C ALA A 498 -8.11 -35.43 1.30
N LEU A 499 -9.38 -35.47 1.71
CA LEU A 499 -9.91 -36.52 2.57
C LEU A 499 -9.85 -37.90 1.90
N SER A 500 -10.30 -37.99 0.64
CA SER A 500 -10.26 -39.24 -0.11
C SER A 500 -8.84 -39.77 -0.26
N LEU A 501 -7.86 -38.88 -0.51
CA LEU A 501 -6.46 -39.26 -0.58
C LEU A 501 -5.99 -39.77 0.79
N TYR A 502 -6.23 -39.04 1.87
CA TYR A 502 -5.83 -39.46 3.22
C TYR A 502 -6.36 -40.86 3.57
N PHE A 503 -7.66 -41.10 3.42
CA PHE A 503 -8.25 -42.40 3.78
C PHE A 503 -7.83 -43.54 2.85
N ALA A 504 -7.50 -43.25 1.59
CA ALA A 504 -6.96 -44.25 0.67
C ALA A 504 -5.52 -44.61 1.03
N THR A 505 -4.68 -43.64 1.39
CA THR A 505 -3.23 -43.84 1.54
C THR A 505 -2.76 -43.80 3.00
N ASP A 506 -3.68 -43.98 3.94
CA ASP A 506 -3.35 -43.96 5.36
C ASP A 506 -2.32 -45.05 5.70
N GLY A 507 -1.21 -44.67 6.34
CA GLY A 507 -0.09 -45.56 6.59
C GLY A 507 0.92 -45.77 5.45
N GLU A 508 0.65 -45.31 4.21
CA GLU A 508 1.56 -45.54 3.08
C GLU A 508 2.87 -44.74 3.17
N LYS A 509 3.99 -45.43 2.98
CA LYS A 509 5.34 -44.85 3.11
C LYS A 509 5.66 -43.84 1.99
N SER A 510 5.19 -44.09 0.78
CA SER A 510 5.41 -43.25 -0.40
C SER A 510 4.88 -41.83 -0.23
N VAL A 511 3.68 -41.69 0.35
CA VAL A 511 3.04 -40.38 0.62
C VAL A 511 3.70 -39.69 1.82
N LYS A 512 4.06 -40.44 2.86
CA LYS A 512 4.72 -39.89 4.07
C LYS A 512 6.12 -39.32 3.79
N GLU A 513 6.86 -39.91 2.86
CA GLU A 513 8.21 -39.44 2.49
C GLU A 513 8.19 -38.37 1.38
N ALA A 514 7.01 -38.09 0.81
CA ALA A 514 6.84 -37.07 -0.21
C ALA A 514 6.86 -35.66 0.39
N SER A 515 7.26 -34.68 -0.42
CA SER A 515 7.13 -33.28 0.00
C SER A 515 5.65 -32.86 0.05
N GLU A 516 5.30 -31.97 0.98
CA GLU A 516 3.94 -31.41 1.10
C GLU A 516 3.46 -30.80 -0.23
N LYS A 517 4.36 -30.18 -0.99
CA LYS A 517 4.06 -29.62 -2.32
C LYS A 517 3.67 -30.68 -3.34
N THR A 518 4.37 -31.82 -3.33
CA THR A 518 4.05 -32.93 -4.24
C THR A 518 2.70 -33.55 -3.90
N VAL A 519 2.39 -33.71 -2.60
CA VAL A 519 1.08 -34.21 -2.15
C VAL A 519 -0.02 -33.19 -2.44
N ALA A 520 0.26 -31.89 -2.28
CA ALA A 520 -0.67 -30.80 -2.63
C ALA A 520 -1.04 -30.82 -4.12
N ALA A 521 -0.04 -30.99 -5.00
CA ALA A 521 -0.25 -31.14 -6.43
C ALA A 521 -1.10 -32.38 -6.76
N LEU A 522 -0.89 -33.50 -6.05
CA LEU A 522 -1.71 -34.70 -6.18
C LEU A 522 -3.16 -34.44 -5.76
N ILE A 523 -3.40 -33.75 -4.64
CA ILE A 523 -4.74 -33.33 -4.19
C ILE A 523 -5.41 -32.48 -5.26
N PHE A 524 -4.70 -31.47 -5.78
CA PHE A 524 -5.21 -30.59 -6.83
C PHE A 524 -5.65 -31.37 -8.08
N MET A 525 -4.78 -32.23 -8.61
CA MET A 525 -5.10 -33.07 -9.77
C MET A 525 -6.30 -33.99 -9.51
N ARG A 526 -6.35 -34.65 -8.34
CA ARG A 526 -7.45 -35.55 -7.97
C ARG A 526 -8.78 -34.83 -7.76
N SER A 527 -8.75 -33.57 -7.34
CA SER A 527 -9.96 -32.78 -7.14
C SER A 527 -10.72 -32.50 -8.44
N GLY A 528 -10.03 -32.51 -9.58
CA GLY A 528 -10.62 -32.20 -10.88
C GLY A 528 -11.26 -30.81 -10.95
N VAL A 529 -10.83 -29.88 -10.08
CA VAL A 529 -11.29 -28.47 -10.13
C VAL A 529 -10.83 -27.79 -11.41
N GLU A 530 -9.64 -28.13 -11.89
CA GLU A 530 -9.14 -27.74 -13.21
C GLU A 530 -9.04 -28.97 -14.10
N LYS A 531 -9.76 -28.96 -15.22
CA LYS A 531 -9.93 -30.15 -16.07
C LYS A 531 -8.89 -30.24 -17.18
N VAL A 532 -8.25 -29.12 -17.54
CA VAL A 532 -7.38 -29.05 -18.72
C VAL A 532 -5.90 -29.00 -18.33
N MET A 533 -5.57 -28.97 -17.04
CA MET A 533 -4.19 -28.87 -16.58
C MET A 533 -3.41 -30.19 -16.76
N SER A 534 -2.25 -30.08 -17.39
CA SER A 534 -1.30 -31.18 -17.52
C SER A 534 -0.53 -31.41 -16.20
N VAL A 535 0.09 -32.59 -16.07
CA VAL A 535 0.91 -32.92 -14.89
C VAL A 535 2.13 -32.00 -14.78
N GLU A 536 2.69 -31.57 -15.91
CA GLU A 536 3.83 -30.64 -15.99
C GLU A 536 3.43 -29.27 -15.45
N GLU A 537 2.34 -28.69 -15.98
CA GLU A 537 1.81 -27.39 -15.50
C GLU A 537 1.44 -27.44 -14.01
N CYS A 538 0.85 -28.55 -13.55
CA CYS A 538 0.55 -28.72 -12.13
C CYS A 538 1.84 -28.80 -11.29
N ALA A 539 2.87 -29.49 -11.76
CA ALA A 539 4.14 -29.58 -11.04
C ALA A 539 4.84 -28.21 -10.95
N GLU A 540 4.80 -27.41 -12.02
CA GLU A 540 5.30 -26.03 -12.02
C GLU A 540 4.50 -25.14 -11.07
N LEU A 541 3.16 -25.24 -11.11
CA LEU A 541 2.26 -24.49 -10.25
C LEU A 541 2.64 -24.70 -8.77
N PHE A 542 2.84 -25.94 -8.34
CA PHE A 542 3.18 -26.29 -6.97
C PHE A 542 4.69 -26.24 -6.66
N ASN A 543 5.52 -25.98 -7.66
CA ASN A 543 6.98 -26.01 -7.56
C ASN A 543 7.49 -27.34 -6.95
N CYS A 544 7.06 -28.46 -7.55
CA CYS A 544 7.45 -29.82 -7.19
C CYS A 544 7.98 -30.60 -8.41
N SER A 545 8.55 -31.78 -8.16
CA SER A 545 9.08 -32.64 -9.23
C SER A 545 7.95 -33.35 -9.99
N GLU A 546 7.83 -33.09 -11.30
CA GLU A 546 6.87 -33.77 -12.18
C GLU A 546 7.03 -35.30 -12.12
N LYS A 547 8.28 -35.78 -12.09
CA LYS A 547 8.58 -37.22 -12.01
C LYS A 547 8.07 -37.84 -10.71
N GLU A 548 8.20 -37.14 -9.59
CA GLU A 548 7.71 -37.60 -8.30
C GLU A 548 6.19 -37.58 -8.25
N LEU A 549 5.56 -36.52 -8.79
CA LEU A 549 4.11 -36.41 -8.90
C LEU A 549 3.52 -37.57 -9.72
N LYS A 550 4.07 -37.85 -10.91
CA LYS A 550 3.65 -38.99 -11.74
C LYS A 550 3.79 -40.32 -11.00
N ARG A 551 4.89 -40.52 -10.27
CA ARG A 551 5.10 -41.73 -9.46
C ARG A 551 4.00 -41.87 -8.40
N LEU A 552 3.74 -40.81 -7.65
CA LEU A 552 2.71 -40.78 -6.61
C LEU A 552 1.31 -41.02 -7.18
N MET A 553 0.98 -40.42 -8.32
CA MET A 553 -0.30 -40.67 -9.00
C MET A 553 -0.50 -42.17 -9.28
N LEU A 554 0.51 -42.83 -9.85
CA LEU A 554 0.46 -44.26 -10.19
C LEU A 554 0.42 -45.20 -8.96
N GLU A 555 1.11 -44.84 -7.88
CA GLU A 555 1.13 -45.62 -6.65
C GLU A 555 -0.22 -45.55 -5.93
N THR A 556 -0.83 -44.36 -5.92
CA THR A 556 -2.09 -44.10 -5.22
C THR A 556 -3.34 -44.42 -6.05
N GLU A 557 -3.22 -44.66 -7.36
CA GLU A 557 -4.33 -45.14 -8.23
C GLU A 557 -4.75 -46.59 -7.93
N LYS A 558 -3.91 -47.34 -7.22
CA LYS A 558 -4.11 -48.77 -6.93
C LYS A 558 -4.85 -49.03 -5.62
N VAL A 559 -5.17 -47.97 -4.88
CA VAL A 559 -5.81 -47.97 -3.56
C VAL A 559 -7.10 -47.18 -3.66
#